data_AF-H6C2D2-F1
#
_entry.id   AF-H6C2D2-F1
#
_cell.length_a   1.000
_cell.length_b   1.000
_cell.length_c   1.000
_cell.angle_alpha   90.00
_cell.angle_beta   90.00
_cell.angle_gamma   90.00
#
_symmetry.space_group_name_H-M   'P 1'
#
loop_
_entity.id
_entity.type
_entity.pdbx_description
1 polymer ?
#
loop_
_entity_poly.entity_id
_entity_poly.type
_entity_poly.pdbx_seq_one_letter_code
_entity_poly.pdbx_strand_id
1 'polypeptide(L)'
;MLQTLTPDKRQKLEPLLAQIEQRYVRDFWEFGQVLARRYLVQKLGEGAYGDVFRLRPTDLEEAMIVRERGGLVIKVIPFTVDQSDSDDISDLEAVTREITILQTLDPLPGFPRCRGVHVVSGEYPDVLIDAFRDYQNEHDHSAINEEPSNADAANRLYVVIEMDDAGVPMHKVKQPSAFQVFDIFWKTAITLANAEGLLEFEHRDLHNGNICIKASRRNGPTDVRQEVVEDMEEEPEVTLGLSNLQVTIIDFTFARAKVGQDSDEARVVFDPIEYWEDCSARGQSESDNKQYDTYRKVRDWAKVVEDRAKATAALEGVGYLDVHKYARYLPKSNVMWLGYLIGDLLSRSAVGRGACLPGSSRAAKRLQLNIWRTLEGVHAYVNAQNPTMMPESASDLLATSVSNGWLSHADLAAFRDQLGE
;
A
#
# COMPACT_ATOMS: atom_id res chain seq x y z
N MET A 1 2.39 -13.08 34.52
CA MET A 1 2.85 -14.46 34.24
C MET A 1 2.49 -14.74 32.80
N LEU A 2 3.42 -14.61 31.86
CA LEU A 2 3.22 -15.13 30.51
C LEU A 2 2.94 -16.63 30.66
N GLN A 3 1.69 -17.06 30.44
CA GLN A 3 1.41 -18.47 30.25
C GLN A 3 2.28 -18.90 29.05
N THR A 4 3.28 -19.71 29.36
CA THR A 4 4.39 -19.97 28.46
C THR A 4 3.88 -20.64 27.18
N LEU A 5 4.11 -19.99 26.04
CA LEU A 5 4.01 -20.63 24.72
C LEU A 5 4.60 -22.04 24.77
N THR A 6 3.93 -22.99 24.13
CA THR A 6 4.44 -24.37 24.05
C THR A 6 5.84 -24.36 23.41
N PRO A 7 6.72 -25.31 23.76
CA PRO A 7 8.05 -25.41 23.14
C PRO A 7 8.00 -25.44 21.61
N ASP A 8 7.02 -26.15 21.04
CA ASP A 8 6.78 -26.23 19.59
C ASP A 8 6.48 -24.85 18.98
N LYS A 9 5.55 -24.08 19.57
CA LYS A 9 5.23 -22.74 19.11
C LYS A 9 6.43 -21.79 19.19
N ARG A 10 7.26 -21.92 20.22
CA ARG A 10 8.50 -21.12 20.33
C ARG A 10 9.49 -21.45 19.23
N GLN A 11 9.66 -22.73 18.89
CA GLN A 11 10.54 -23.15 17.81
C GLN A 11 10.05 -22.61 16.46
N LYS A 12 8.75 -22.68 16.19
CA LYS A 12 8.17 -22.12 14.95
C LYS A 12 8.34 -20.61 14.84
N LEU A 13 8.26 -19.88 15.97
CA LEU A 13 8.45 -18.42 16.01
C LEU A 13 9.92 -17.97 15.89
N GLU A 14 10.88 -18.87 16.13
CA GLU A 14 12.31 -18.53 16.19
C GLU A 14 12.83 -17.81 14.93
N PRO A 15 12.48 -18.21 13.69
CA PRO A 15 12.92 -17.50 12.49
C PRO A 15 12.40 -16.06 12.43
N LEU A 16 11.12 -15.85 12.74
CA LEU A 16 10.53 -14.50 12.76
C LEU A 16 11.19 -13.65 13.85
N LEU A 17 11.35 -14.19 15.05
CA LEU A 17 12.00 -13.53 16.17
C LEU A 17 13.45 -13.13 15.84
N ALA A 18 14.20 -14.01 15.15
CA ALA A 18 15.54 -13.72 14.68
C ALA A 18 15.56 -12.60 13.63
N GLN A 19 14.63 -12.62 12.66
CA GLN A 19 14.50 -11.59 11.63
C GLN A 19 14.25 -10.19 12.22
N ILE A 20 13.48 -10.10 13.31
CA ILE A 20 13.17 -8.82 13.98
C ILE A 20 14.13 -8.51 15.15
N GLU A 21 15.22 -9.26 15.28
CA GLU A 21 16.23 -9.13 16.34
C GLU A 21 15.65 -9.19 17.77
N GLN A 22 14.56 -9.94 17.96
CA GLN A 22 13.87 -10.08 19.22
C GLN A 22 14.18 -11.43 19.88
N ARG A 23 14.72 -11.42 21.10
CA ARG A 23 15.11 -12.67 21.80
C ARG A 23 13.95 -13.49 22.33
N TYR A 24 12.83 -12.85 22.69
CA TYR A 24 11.67 -13.49 23.30
C TYR A 24 10.40 -12.73 22.97
N VAL A 25 9.26 -13.42 22.91
CA VAL A 25 7.93 -12.79 22.80
C VAL A 25 7.70 -11.88 24.00
N ARG A 26 7.35 -10.62 23.74
CA ARG A 26 7.14 -9.61 24.78
C ARG A 26 5.73 -9.70 25.34
N ASP A 27 5.55 -9.25 26.57
CA ASP A 27 4.23 -9.14 27.19
C ASP A 27 3.49 -7.92 26.61
N PHE A 28 2.29 -8.13 26.07
CA PHE A 28 1.55 -7.07 25.39
C PHE A 28 1.04 -6.01 26.36
N TRP A 29 0.69 -6.42 27.59
CA TRP A 29 0.30 -5.49 28.64
C TRP A 29 1.46 -4.55 29.01
N GLU A 30 2.66 -5.07 29.26
CA GLU A 30 3.85 -4.25 29.52
C GLU A 30 4.17 -3.30 28.36
N PHE A 31 4.05 -3.78 27.12
CA PHE A 31 4.19 -2.95 25.92
C PHE A 31 3.16 -1.80 25.91
N GLY A 32 1.90 -2.10 26.20
CA GLY A 32 0.82 -1.13 26.30
C GLY A 32 1.00 -0.10 27.42
N GLN A 33 1.55 -0.50 28.57
CA GLN A 33 1.89 0.42 29.66
C GLN A 33 2.97 1.43 29.24
N VAL A 34 3.95 1.01 28.42
CA VAL A 34 4.93 1.94 27.84
C VAL A 34 4.25 2.89 26.86
N LEU A 35 3.36 2.39 26.01
CA LEU A 35 2.60 3.23 25.07
C LEU A 35 1.79 4.29 25.81
N ALA A 36 0.99 3.90 26.80
CA ALA A 36 0.11 4.79 27.55
C ALA A 36 0.86 5.91 28.29
N ARG A 37 2.09 5.65 28.76
CA ARG A 37 2.92 6.65 29.44
C ARG A 37 3.51 7.68 28.48
N ARG A 38 3.84 7.25 27.26
CA ARG A 38 4.64 8.04 26.31
C ARG A 38 3.81 8.69 25.21
N TYR A 39 2.65 8.15 24.88
CA TYR A 39 1.89 8.55 23.70
C TYR A 39 0.41 8.74 23.99
N LEU A 40 -0.16 9.73 23.34
CA LEU A 40 -1.59 9.77 23.03
C LEU A 40 -1.83 8.87 21.82
N VAL A 41 -2.77 7.93 21.95
CA VAL A 41 -3.08 6.93 20.94
C VAL A 41 -4.40 7.30 20.26
N GLN A 42 -4.44 7.21 18.93
CA GLN A 42 -5.66 7.42 18.14
C GLN A 42 -5.76 6.30 17.09
N LYS A 43 -6.83 5.49 17.10
CA LYS A 43 -7.09 4.55 16.01
C LYS A 43 -7.42 5.34 14.73
N LEU A 44 -6.75 5.02 13.62
CA LEU A 44 -6.89 5.71 12.33
C LEU A 44 -7.84 5.00 11.37
N GLY A 45 -7.92 3.69 11.52
CA GLY A 45 -8.65 2.80 10.65
C GLY A 45 -8.40 1.36 11.03
N GLU A 46 -9.03 0.50 10.28
CA GLU A 46 -8.93 -0.93 10.41
C GLU A 46 -8.76 -1.53 9.01
N GLY A 47 -7.90 -2.55 8.93
CA GLY A 47 -7.83 -3.42 7.77
C GLY A 47 -8.55 -4.74 8.07
N ALA A 48 -8.65 -5.59 7.07
CA ALA A 48 -9.25 -6.93 7.21
C ALA A 48 -8.54 -7.79 8.29
N TYR A 49 -7.27 -7.50 8.59
CA TYR A 49 -6.43 -8.35 9.43
C TYR A 49 -5.78 -7.63 10.61
N GLY A 50 -6.04 -6.34 10.82
CA GLY A 50 -5.39 -5.61 11.91
C GLY A 50 -5.86 -4.17 12.07
N ASP A 51 -5.48 -3.59 13.20
CA ASP A 51 -5.83 -2.23 13.59
C ASP A 51 -4.64 -1.28 13.46
N VAL A 52 -4.91 -0.06 13.02
CA VAL A 52 -3.86 0.94 12.79
C VAL A 52 -4.06 2.12 13.75
N PHE A 53 -3.02 2.44 14.53
CA PHE A 53 -3.04 3.51 15.54
C PHE A 53 -1.95 4.53 15.29
N ARG A 54 -2.30 5.81 15.35
CA ARG A 54 -1.34 6.92 15.41
C ARG A 54 -0.87 7.12 16.84
N LEU A 55 0.43 7.27 17.00
CA LEU A 55 1.08 7.59 18.26
C LEU A 55 1.58 9.03 18.25
N ARG A 56 1.10 9.85 19.18
CA ARG A 56 1.59 11.22 19.39
C ARG A 56 2.32 11.30 20.72
N PRO A 57 3.65 11.55 20.74
CA PRO A 57 4.38 11.67 21.99
C PRO A 57 3.77 12.73 22.91
N THR A 58 3.73 12.45 24.21
CA THR A 58 3.29 13.39 25.24
C THR A 58 4.40 14.39 25.59
N ASP A 59 5.66 13.98 25.45
CA ASP A 59 6.83 14.85 25.54
C ASP A 59 7.01 15.70 24.27
N LEU A 60 7.33 16.98 24.46
CA LEU A 60 7.39 17.94 23.36
C LEU A 60 8.61 17.73 22.45
N GLU A 61 9.76 17.39 23.01
CA GLU A 61 10.99 17.16 22.24
C GLU A 61 10.84 15.90 21.38
N GLU A 62 10.34 14.83 22.00
CA GLU A 62 10.01 13.60 21.27
C GLU A 62 8.95 13.84 20.19
N ALA A 63 7.91 14.64 20.48
CA ALA A 63 6.90 15.01 19.48
C ALA A 63 7.49 15.77 18.30
N MET A 64 8.48 16.64 18.51
CA MET A 64 9.17 17.32 17.40
C MET A 64 9.96 16.31 16.55
N ILE A 65 10.73 15.43 17.18
CA ILE A 65 11.53 14.40 16.49
C ILE A 65 10.63 13.45 15.68
N VAL A 66 9.57 12.93 16.30
CA VAL A 66 8.62 12.03 15.63
C VAL A 66 7.96 12.71 14.44
N ARG A 67 7.60 13.99 14.56
CA ARG A 67 7.04 14.76 13.44
C ARG A 67 8.04 15.02 12.32
N GLU A 68 9.30 15.30 12.65
CA GLU A 68 10.36 15.50 11.66
C GLU A 68 10.68 14.22 10.89
N ARG A 69 10.56 13.07 11.56
CA ARG A 69 10.64 11.75 10.92
C ARG A 69 9.33 11.32 10.24
N GLY A 70 8.35 12.21 10.08
CA GLY A 70 7.15 11.95 9.30
C GLY A 70 5.95 11.37 10.06
N GLY A 71 5.95 11.41 11.39
CA GLY A 71 4.88 10.86 12.25
C GLY A 71 5.18 9.42 12.70
N LEU A 72 4.34 8.85 13.57
CA LEU A 72 4.48 7.47 14.06
C LEU A 72 3.12 6.80 14.08
N VAL A 73 3.05 5.62 13.49
CA VAL A 73 1.88 4.74 13.43
C VAL A 73 2.30 3.33 13.81
N ILE A 74 1.40 2.59 14.44
CA ILE A 74 1.53 1.16 14.66
C ILE A 74 0.40 0.39 13.97
N LYS A 75 0.73 -0.72 13.30
CA LYS A 75 -0.23 -1.72 12.82
C LYS A 75 -0.16 -2.92 13.76
N VAL A 76 -1.29 -3.29 14.36
CA VAL A 76 -1.40 -4.42 15.29
C VAL A 76 -2.18 -5.54 14.60
N ILE A 77 -1.51 -6.66 14.36
CA ILE A 77 -2.03 -7.80 13.59
C ILE A 77 -2.09 -9.01 14.52
N PRO A 78 -3.27 -9.49 14.93
CA PRO A 78 -3.38 -10.79 15.59
C PRO A 78 -2.93 -11.90 14.64
N PHE A 79 -2.25 -12.93 15.13
CA PHE A 79 -1.88 -14.06 14.29
C PHE A 79 -1.83 -15.39 15.05
N THR A 80 -1.89 -16.49 14.31
CA THR A 80 -1.74 -17.86 14.82
C THR A 80 -0.42 -18.48 14.37
N VAL A 81 0.16 -19.35 15.21
CA VAL A 81 1.41 -20.08 14.87
C VAL A 81 1.13 -21.37 14.11
N ASP A 82 -0.04 -21.96 14.36
CA ASP A 82 -0.48 -23.17 13.67
C ASP A 82 -1.36 -22.73 12.50
N GLN A 83 -1.11 -23.31 11.31
CA GLN A 83 -2.03 -23.18 10.18
C GLN A 83 -3.38 -23.74 10.62
N SER A 84 -4.39 -22.88 10.64
CA SER A 84 -5.77 -23.33 10.77
C SER A 84 -6.27 -23.83 9.41
N ASP A 85 -7.15 -24.83 9.40
CA ASP A 85 -7.87 -25.25 8.18
C ASP A 85 -8.86 -24.16 7.68
N SER A 86 -8.96 -23.02 8.38
CA SER A 86 -9.65 -21.82 7.91
C SER A 86 -8.73 -21.02 7.00
N ASP A 87 -9.30 -20.41 5.94
CA ASP A 87 -8.66 -19.45 5.03
C ASP A 87 -8.22 -18.14 5.76
N ASP A 88 -7.84 -18.21 7.04
CA ASP A 88 -7.42 -17.07 7.83
C ASP A 88 -6.03 -16.60 7.38
N ILE A 89 -6.03 -15.46 6.68
CA ILE A 89 -4.86 -14.75 6.12
C ILE A 89 -3.92 -14.19 7.21
N SER A 90 -4.09 -14.60 8.48
CA SER A 90 -3.33 -14.12 9.64
C SER A 90 -2.58 -15.24 10.35
N ASP A 91 -1.97 -16.15 9.59
CA ASP A 91 -1.03 -17.13 10.15
C ASP A 91 0.40 -16.56 10.22
N LEU A 92 1.29 -17.31 10.87
CA LEU A 92 2.70 -16.96 11.02
C LEU A 92 3.39 -16.73 9.66
N GLU A 93 3.02 -17.49 8.64
CA GLU A 93 3.63 -17.36 7.33
C GLU A 93 3.23 -16.03 6.68
N ALA A 94 1.93 -15.72 6.65
CA ALA A 94 1.38 -14.48 6.11
C ALA A 94 1.99 -13.23 6.77
N VAL A 95 2.04 -13.18 8.10
CA VAL A 95 2.65 -12.03 8.79
C VAL A 95 4.15 -11.94 8.52
N THR A 96 4.85 -13.08 8.42
CA THR A 96 6.29 -13.10 8.09
C THR A 96 6.53 -12.59 6.68
N ARG A 97 5.66 -12.95 5.71
CA ARG A 97 5.73 -12.43 4.33
C ARG A 97 5.53 -10.91 4.31
N GLU A 98 4.50 -10.40 4.98
CA GLU A 98 4.22 -8.95 5.03
C GLU A 98 5.39 -8.17 5.64
N ILE A 99 5.93 -8.63 6.77
CA ILE A 99 7.08 -8.01 7.44
C ILE A 99 8.32 -8.03 6.54
N THR A 100 8.59 -9.16 5.87
CA THR A 100 9.75 -9.29 4.99
C THR A 100 9.64 -8.33 3.81
N ILE A 101 8.47 -8.24 3.17
CA ILE A 101 8.27 -7.34 2.03
C ILE A 101 8.35 -5.88 2.49
N LEU A 102 7.72 -5.52 3.62
CA LEU A 102 7.82 -4.18 4.19
C LEU A 102 9.28 -3.78 4.47
N GLN A 103 10.07 -4.63 5.12
CA GLN A 103 11.48 -4.35 5.40
C GLN A 103 12.33 -4.27 4.12
N THR A 104 11.97 -5.02 3.08
CA THR A 104 12.65 -4.98 1.78
C THR A 104 12.34 -3.68 1.03
N LEU A 105 11.12 -3.16 1.17
CA LEU A 105 10.66 -1.92 0.54
C LEU A 105 11.06 -0.66 1.33
N ASP A 106 11.31 -0.76 2.63
CA ASP A 106 11.66 0.36 3.54
C ASP A 106 12.71 1.33 2.97
N PRO A 107 13.81 0.87 2.30
CA PRO A 107 14.79 1.77 1.69
C PRO A 107 14.27 2.57 0.50
N LEU A 108 13.22 2.08 -0.18
CA LEU A 108 12.71 2.67 -1.41
C LEU A 108 11.75 3.82 -1.10
N PRO A 109 11.88 4.99 -1.74
CA PRO A 109 10.92 6.06 -1.55
C PRO A 109 9.54 5.69 -2.11
N GLY A 110 8.50 6.29 -1.54
CA GLY A 110 7.11 5.96 -1.90
C GLY A 110 6.54 4.76 -1.12
N PHE A 111 7.32 4.14 -0.24
CA PHE A 111 6.88 3.12 0.72
C PHE A 111 7.06 3.62 2.17
N PRO A 112 6.31 3.09 3.14
CA PRO A 112 6.44 3.48 4.54
C PRO A 112 7.78 3.01 5.11
N ARG A 113 8.41 3.86 5.93
CA ARG A 113 9.58 3.46 6.69
C ARG A 113 9.17 2.50 7.80
N CYS A 114 9.85 1.36 7.93
CA CYS A 114 9.69 0.40 9.02
C CYS A 114 10.63 0.78 10.16
N ARG A 115 10.09 1.21 11.30
CA ARG A 115 10.87 1.64 12.46
C ARG A 115 11.17 0.52 13.44
N GLY A 116 10.30 -0.48 13.49
CA GLY A 116 10.43 -1.59 14.41
C GLY A 116 9.31 -2.60 14.21
N VAL A 117 9.57 -3.84 14.59
CA VAL A 117 8.58 -4.92 14.59
C VAL A 117 8.70 -5.68 15.90
N HIS A 118 7.56 -6.00 16.50
CA HIS A 118 7.50 -6.67 17.80
C HIS A 118 6.51 -7.81 17.77
N VAL A 119 6.93 -8.99 18.21
CA VAL A 119 5.99 -10.08 18.53
C VAL A 119 5.63 -9.98 20.00
N VAL A 120 4.35 -9.75 20.28
CA VAL A 120 3.80 -9.59 21.63
C VAL A 120 2.73 -10.65 21.91
N SER A 121 2.52 -10.97 23.18
CA SER A 121 1.46 -11.87 23.62
C SER A 121 0.77 -11.37 24.87
N GLY A 122 -0.55 -11.58 24.94
CA GLY A 122 -1.39 -11.19 26.05
C GLY A 122 -2.66 -10.48 25.60
N GLU A 123 -3.41 -9.98 26.57
CA GLU A 123 -4.62 -9.20 26.32
C GLU A 123 -4.30 -7.87 25.62
N TYR A 124 -5.28 -7.35 24.88
CA TYR A 124 -5.17 -6.07 24.21
C TYR A 124 -5.06 -4.94 25.27
N PRO A 125 -4.06 -4.05 25.19
CA PRO A 125 -3.89 -3.02 26.22
C PRO A 125 -5.06 -2.03 26.29
N ASP A 126 -5.41 -1.62 27.51
CA ASP A 126 -6.49 -0.64 27.77
C ASP A 126 -6.38 0.62 26.91
N VAL A 127 -5.16 1.17 26.77
CA VAL A 127 -4.92 2.37 25.95
C VAL A 127 -5.30 2.20 24.47
N LEU A 128 -5.15 0.98 23.94
CA LEU A 128 -5.54 0.68 22.57
C LEU A 128 -7.05 0.36 22.48
N ILE A 129 -7.62 -0.28 23.51
CA ILE A 129 -9.07 -0.52 23.62
C ILE A 129 -9.82 0.82 23.68
N ASP A 130 -9.36 1.76 24.49
CA ASP A 130 -9.98 3.09 24.60
C ASP A 130 -9.95 3.81 23.24
N ALA A 131 -8.80 3.80 22.55
CA ALA A 131 -8.68 4.36 21.21
C ALA A 131 -9.57 3.64 20.18
N PHE A 132 -9.81 2.34 20.36
CA PHE A 132 -10.72 1.54 19.53
C PHE A 132 -12.18 1.95 19.75
N ARG A 133 -12.60 2.10 21.01
CA ARG A 133 -13.95 2.56 21.39
C ARG A 133 -14.22 3.97 20.89
N ASP A 134 -13.26 4.88 21.04
CA ASP A 134 -13.37 6.24 20.51
C ASP A 134 -13.60 6.21 19.00
N TYR A 135 -12.85 5.37 18.28
CA TYR A 135 -13.03 5.21 16.83
C TYR A 135 -14.40 4.63 16.46
N GLN A 136 -14.88 3.59 17.16
CA GLN A 136 -16.21 3.03 16.93
C GLN A 136 -17.31 4.06 17.18
N ASN A 137 -17.22 4.83 18.26
CA ASN A 137 -18.17 5.90 18.57
C ASN A 137 -18.19 6.99 17.47
N GLU A 138 -17.04 7.31 16.87
CA GLU A 138 -16.94 8.26 15.77
C GLU A 138 -17.43 7.70 14.42
N HIS A 139 -17.44 6.36 14.26
CA HIS A 139 -17.62 5.67 12.98
C HIS A 139 -18.69 4.56 13.04
N ASP A 140 -19.74 4.75 13.84
CA ASP A 140 -20.77 3.79 14.32
C ASP A 140 -21.39 2.82 13.28
N HIS A 141 -21.14 3.03 11.98
CA HIS A 141 -21.61 2.17 10.87
C HIS A 141 -20.54 1.76 9.85
N SER A 142 -19.31 2.27 9.96
CA SER A 142 -18.17 1.87 9.11
C SER A 142 -17.07 1.14 9.87
N ALA A 143 -17.17 1.07 11.20
CA ALA A 143 -16.30 0.24 12.02
C ALA A 143 -16.67 -1.24 11.83
N ILE A 144 -15.82 -2.02 11.16
CA ILE A 144 -16.08 -3.42 10.80
C ILE A 144 -15.45 -4.43 11.75
N ASN A 145 -14.34 -4.07 12.43
CA ASN A 145 -13.68 -4.98 13.35
C ASN A 145 -14.39 -4.99 14.72
N GLU A 146 -14.51 -6.18 15.32
CA GLU A 146 -14.99 -6.32 16.69
C GLU A 146 -13.93 -5.85 17.70
N GLU A 147 -14.38 -5.27 18.82
CA GLU A 147 -13.48 -4.84 19.89
C GLU A 147 -12.65 -6.03 20.42
N PRO A 148 -11.32 -5.94 20.49
CA PRO A 148 -10.44 -7.07 20.85
C PRO A 148 -10.36 -7.31 22.37
N SER A 149 -11.46 -7.17 23.12
CA SER A 149 -11.51 -7.26 24.60
C SER A 149 -11.98 -8.62 25.14
N ASN A 150 -11.88 -9.69 24.33
CA ASN A 150 -12.42 -11.00 24.69
C ASN A 150 -11.62 -11.74 25.78
N ALA A 151 -12.33 -12.48 26.64
CA ALA A 151 -11.77 -13.16 27.82
C ALA A 151 -10.74 -14.27 27.53
N ASP A 152 -10.68 -14.76 26.28
CA ASP A 152 -9.74 -15.80 25.85
C ASP A 152 -8.42 -15.24 25.28
N ALA A 153 -8.16 -13.93 25.43
CA ALA A 153 -7.02 -13.24 24.82
C ALA A 153 -5.67 -13.42 25.54
N ALA A 154 -5.64 -14.03 26.73
CA ALA A 154 -4.43 -14.09 27.58
C ALA A 154 -3.19 -14.72 26.90
N ASN A 155 -3.38 -15.55 25.87
CA ASN A 155 -2.31 -16.20 25.10
C ASN A 155 -2.31 -15.82 23.62
N ARG A 156 -3.09 -14.82 23.21
CA ARG A 156 -3.15 -14.40 21.81
C ARG A 156 -1.81 -13.78 21.44
N LEU A 157 -1.40 -14.02 20.20
CA LEU A 157 -0.18 -13.47 19.62
C LEU A 157 -0.54 -12.33 18.69
N TYR A 158 0.31 -11.30 18.71
CA TYR A 158 0.19 -10.16 17.80
C TYR A 158 1.57 -9.78 17.28
N VAL A 159 1.60 -9.32 16.04
CA VAL A 159 2.69 -8.51 15.52
C VAL A 159 2.30 -7.05 15.67
N VAL A 160 3.20 -6.25 16.24
CA VAL A 160 3.11 -4.78 16.23
C VAL A 160 4.19 -4.25 15.30
N ILE A 161 3.78 -3.60 14.22
CA ILE A 161 4.67 -2.99 13.23
C ILE A 161 4.66 -1.49 13.43
N GLU A 162 5.80 -0.90 13.79
CA GLU A 162 5.99 0.55 13.89
C GLU A 162 6.44 1.13 12.55
N MET A 163 5.75 2.16 12.07
CA MET A 163 6.02 2.78 10.78
C MET A 163 5.80 4.30 10.78
N ASP A 164 6.33 4.97 9.77
CA ASP A 164 6.02 6.38 9.52
C ASP A 164 4.53 6.57 9.20
N ASP A 165 3.97 7.72 9.58
CA ASP A 165 2.59 8.06 9.21
C ASP A 165 2.50 8.38 7.71
N ALA A 166 1.86 7.48 6.95
CA ALA A 166 1.67 7.63 5.51
C ALA A 166 0.67 8.73 5.13
N GLY A 167 -0.10 9.26 6.09
CA GLY A 167 -1.07 10.32 5.88
C GLY A 167 -2.50 9.81 5.76
N VAL A 168 -3.25 10.37 4.81
CA VAL A 168 -4.67 10.09 4.64
C VAL A 168 -4.86 9.13 3.46
N PRO A 169 -5.55 7.99 3.64
CA PRO A 169 -5.91 7.10 2.54
C PRO A 169 -6.71 7.82 1.44
N MET A 170 -6.44 7.50 0.18
CA MET A 170 -7.02 8.18 -0.98
C MET A 170 -8.55 8.07 -1.01
N HIS A 171 -9.14 6.97 -0.55
CA HIS A 171 -10.60 6.83 -0.49
C HIS A 171 -11.30 7.92 0.36
N LYS A 172 -10.59 8.52 1.34
CA LYS A 172 -11.11 9.63 2.18
C LYS A 172 -11.03 10.99 1.48
N VAL A 173 -10.27 11.10 0.38
CA VAL A 173 -10.12 12.34 -0.39
C VAL A 173 -11.35 12.53 -1.27
N LYS A 174 -12.14 13.55 -0.94
CA LYS A 174 -13.36 13.90 -1.67
C LYS A 174 -13.00 14.94 -2.74
N GLN A 175 -13.20 14.59 -4.01
CA GLN A 175 -13.05 15.50 -5.16
C GLN A 175 -11.62 16.05 -5.35
N PRO A 176 -10.64 15.19 -5.68
CA PRO A 176 -9.29 15.66 -5.96
C PRO A 176 -9.24 16.58 -7.20
N SER A 177 -8.38 17.60 -7.17
CA SER A 177 -8.10 18.48 -8.30
C SER A 177 -7.35 17.75 -9.43
N ALA A 178 -7.26 18.37 -10.61
CA ALA A 178 -6.48 17.81 -11.72
C ALA A 178 -5.03 17.54 -11.31
N PHE A 179 -4.42 18.46 -10.56
CA PHE A 179 -3.04 18.34 -10.09
C PHE A 179 -2.88 17.20 -9.09
N GLN A 180 -3.84 17.04 -8.16
CA GLN A 180 -3.80 15.93 -7.22
C GLN A 180 -3.97 14.59 -7.93
N VAL A 181 -4.92 14.46 -8.86
CA VAL A 181 -5.11 13.22 -9.62
C VAL A 181 -3.84 12.88 -10.42
N PHE A 182 -3.25 13.87 -11.08
CA PHE A 182 -2.02 13.70 -11.85
C PHE A 182 -0.88 13.19 -10.96
N ASP A 183 -0.63 13.83 -9.82
CA ASP A 183 0.43 13.45 -8.90
C ASP A 183 0.17 12.09 -8.25
N ILE A 184 -1.07 11.81 -7.81
CA ILE A 184 -1.42 10.52 -7.21
C ILE A 184 -1.14 9.39 -8.20
N PHE A 185 -1.65 9.50 -9.43
CA PHE A 185 -1.49 8.44 -10.42
C PHE A 185 -0.03 8.24 -10.82
N TRP A 186 0.66 9.31 -11.24
CA TRP A 186 2.01 9.17 -11.77
C TRP A 186 3.04 8.85 -10.70
N LYS A 187 2.97 9.45 -9.49
CA LYS A 187 3.89 9.07 -8.42
C LYS A 187 3.69 7.61 -8.02
N THR A 188 2.46 7.10 -8.01
CA THR A 188 2.18 5.67 -7.79
C THR A 188 2.82 4.81 -8.89
N ALA A 189 2.62 5.16 -10.16
CA ALA A 189 3.19 4.42 -11.29
C ALA A 189 4.74 4.41 -11.27
N ILE A 190 5.37 5.54 -10.92
CA ILE A 190 6.84 5.63 -10.82
C ILE A 190 7.36 4.84 -9.62
N THR A 191 6.72 4.92 -8.45
CA THR A 191 7.08 4.11 -7.28
C THR A 191 7.02 2.61 -7.60
N LEU A 192 5.96 2.15 -8.28
CA LEU A 192 5.83 0.76 -8.71
C LEU A 192 6.92 0.38 -9.71
N ALA A 193 7.20 1.22 -10.72
CA ALA A 193 8.24 0.95 -11.70
C ALA A 193 9.63 0.81 -11.07
N ASN A 194 9.94 1.63 -10.04
CA ASN A 194 11.22 1.51 -9.31
C ASN A 194 11.29 0.17 -8.55
N ALA A 195 10.23 -0.19 -7.83
CA ALA A 195 10.17 -1.46 -7.10
C ALA A 195 10.14 -2.69 -8.02
N GLU A 196 9.52 -2.59 -9.21
CA GLU A 196 9.60 -3.60 -10.28
C GLU A 196 11.05 -3.83 -10.72
N GLY A 197 11.78 -2.75 -11.00
CA GLY A 197 13.17 -2.83 -11.48
C GLY A 197 14.15 -3.39 -10.44
N LEU A 198 13.96 -3.06 -9.16
CA LEU A 198 14.88 -3.45 -8.09
C LEU A 198 14.52 -4.79 -7.46
N LEU A 199 13.23 -5.09 -7.30
CA LEU A 199 12.74 -6.20 -6.47
C LEU A 199 11.74 -7.10 -7.20
N GLU A 200 11.52 -6.90 -8.51
CA GLU A 200 10.46 -7.60 -9.26
C GLU A 200 9.12 -7.51 -8.50
N PHE A 201 8.83 -6.34 -7.93
CA PHE A 201 7.71 -6.14 -7.01
C PHE A 201 6.36 -6.15 -7.73
N GLU A 202 5.39 -6.80 -7.09
CA GLU A 202 3.97 -6.71 -7.43
C GLU A 202 3.16 -6.45 -6.17
N HIS A 203 2.32 -5.40 -6.17
CA HIS A 203 1.50 -5.09 -4.99
C HIS A 203 0.32 -6.04 -4.82
N ARG A 204 -0.35 -6.36 -5.94
CA ARG A 204 -1.52 -7.26 -6.07
C ARG A 204 -2.78 -6.89 -5.26
N ASP A 205 -2.71 -5.87 -4.40
CA ASP A 205 -3.86 -5.31 -3.69
C ASP A 205 -3.90 -3.77 -3.63
N LEU A 206 -3.61 -3.09 -4.74
CA LEU A 206 -3.41 -1.63 -4.74
C LEU A 206 -4.73 -0.86 -4.94
N HIS A 207 -5.71 -1.10 -4.06
CA HIS A 207 -6.95 -0.34 -4.03
C HIS A 207 -6.74 1.06 -3.42
N ASN A 208 -7.74 1.94 -3.50
CA ASN A 208 -7.65 3.33 -3.03
C ASN A 208 -7.53 3.50 -1.50
N GLY A 209 -7.60 2.41 -0.73
CA GLY A 209 -7.24 2.37 0.69
C GLY A 209 -5.75 2.21 0.94
N ASN A 210 -5.05 1.61 -0.02
CA ASN A 210 -3.62 1.26 0.08
C ASN A 210 -2.71 2.31 -0.57
N ILE A 211 -3.26 3.47 -0.89
CA ILE A 211 -2.53 4.65 -1.33
C ILE A 211 -2.85 5.78 -0.36
N CYS A 212 -1.85 6.22 0.39
CA CYS A 212 -1.97 7.35 1.30
C CYS A 212 -1.31 8.59 0.72
N ILE A 213 -1.86 9.75 1.09
CA ILE A 213 -1.33 11.05 0.70
C ILE A 213 -1.10 11.95 1.91
N LYS A 214 -0.04 12.75 1.84
CA LYS A 214 0.22 13.85 2.78
C LYS A 214 0.91 15.01 2.07
N ALA A 215 0.96 16.17 2.71
CA ALA A 215 1.73 17.29 2.17
C ALA A 215 3.23 16.93 2.17
N SER A 216 3.88 17.12 1.03
CA SER A 216 5.33 16.89 0.84
C SER A 216 6.17 17.86 1.69
N ARG A 217 5.65 19.07 1.92
CA ARG A 217 6.26 20.07 2.81
C ARG A 217 5.54 20.13 4.15
N ARG A 218 6.31 20.32 5.22
CA ARG A 218 5.79 20.48 6.59
C ARG A 218 4.74 21.59 6.64
N ASN A 219 3.53 21.26 7.12
CA ASN A 219 2.37 22.16 7.18
C ASN A 219 2.01 22.81 5.83
N GLY A 220 2.45 22.23 4.72
CA GLY A 220 2.13 22.71 3.38
C GLY A 220 0.70 22.32 2.97
N PRO A 221 0.18 22.94 1.92
CA PRO A 221 -1.10 22.50 1.33
C PRO A 221 -0.96 21.11 0.73
N THR A 222 -2.07 20.38 0.68
CA THR A 222 -2.18 19.08 -0.01
C THR A 222 -2.70 19.23 -1.44
N ASP A 223 -2.66 20.43 -1.99
CA ASP A 223 -2.97 20.74 -3.38
C ASP A 223 -2.08 21.93 -3.82
N VAL A 224 -2.13 22.26 -5.10
CA VAL A 224 -1.44 23.41 -5.67
C VAL A 224 -1.86 24.69 -4.94
N ARG A 225 -0.88 25.57 -4.71
CA ARG A 225 -1.15 26.87 -4.08
C ARG A 225 -1.98 27.75 -4.99
N GLN A 226 -2.88 28.53 -4.39
CA GLN A 226 -3.77 29.43 -5.13
C GLN A 226 -2.99 30.44 -5.98
N GLU A 227 -1.91 31.02 -5.43
CA GLU A 227 -1.08 31.98 -6.16
C GLU A 227 -0.48 31.37 -7.44
N VAL A 228 -0.11 30.07 -7.40
CA VAL A 228 0.47 29.38 -8.55
C VAL A 228 -0.52 29.27 -9.70
N VAL A 229 -1.81 29.04 -9.44
CA VAL A 229 -2.82 28.93 -10.49
C VAL A 229 -3.35 30.29 -10.95
N GLU A 230 -3.31 31.31 -10.10
CA GLU A 230 -3.71 32.68 -10.43
C GLU A 230 -2.67 33.39 -11.30
N ASP A 231 -1.39 33.24 -10.97
CA ASP A 231 -0.29 33.98 -11.60
C ASP A 231 0.37 33.22 -12.77
N MET A 232 -0.12 32.02 -13.13
CA MET A 232 0.45 31.22 -14.21
C MET A 232 0.27 31.91 -15.57
N GLU A 233 1.36 32.37 -16.17
CA GLU A 233 1.35 32.99 -17.52
C GLU A 233 1.48 31.94 -18.65
N GLU A 234 2.29 30.90 -18.42
CA GLU A 234 2.57 29.81 -19.36
C GLU A 234 2.49 28.45 -18.67
N GLU A 235 2.36 27.37 -19.45
CA GLU A 235 2.36 26.02 -18.88
C GLU A 235 3.78 25.67 -18.38
N PRO A 236 3.92 25.15 -17.16
CA PRO A 236 5.23 24.82 -16.62
C PRO A 236 5.80 23.61 -17.34
N GLU A 237 7.12 23.56 -17.44
CA GLU A 237 7.83 22.40 -17.99
C GLU A 237 7.64 21.15 -17.09
N VAL A 238 7.50 21.35 -15.77
CA VAL A 238 7.25 20.30 -14.79
C VAL A 238 5.85 20.47 -14.20
N THR A 239 5.00 19.48 -14.42
CA THR A 239 3.65 19.40 -13.85
C THR A 239 3.63 18.49 -12.62
N LEU A 240 4.43 17.43 -12.62
CA LEU A 240 4.51 16.46 -11.54
C LEU A 240 5.06 17.12 -10.27
N GLY A 241 4.29 17.05 -9.19
CA GLY A 241 4.60 17.66 -7.90
C GLY A 241 3.94 19.00 -7.64
N LEU A 242 3.20 19.57 -8.60
CA LEU A 242 2.49 20.84 -8.40
C LEU A 242 1.44 20.77 -7.29
N SER A 243 0.85 19.59 -7.04
CA SER A 243 -0.11 19.42 -5.93
C SER A 243 0.54 19.41 -4.54
N ASN A 244 1.88 19.42 -4.47
CA ASN A 244 2.64 19.29 -3.23
C ASN A 244 2.31 18.00 -2.45
N LEU A 245 1.78 16.97 -3.10
CA LEU A 245 1.49 15.68 -2.48
C LEU A 245 2.72 14.79 -2.42
N GLN A 246 2.96 14.19 -1.26
CA GLN A 246 3.68 12.93 -1.13
C GLN A 246 2.67 11.79 -1.22
N VAL A 247 3.03 10.75 -1.97
CA VAL A 247 2.22 9.55 -2.16
C VAL A 247 2.98 8.37 -1.57
N THR A 248 2.29 7.55 -0.78
CA THR A 248 2.87 6.37 -0.14
C THR A 248 1.97 5.17 -0.37
N ILE A 249 2.55 4.09 -0.89
CA ILE A 249 1.91 2.80 -1.10
C ILE A 249 2.08 1.97 0.17
N ILE A 250 0.98 1.41 0.70
CA ILE A 250 0.94 0.67 1.97
C ILE A 250 0.20 -0.67 1.80
N ASP A 251 0.30 -1.52 2.82
CA ASP A 251 -0.35 -2.83 2.92
C ASP A 251 0.12 -3.85 1.87
N PHE A 252 1.02 -4.73 2.30
CA PHE A 252 1.69 -5.69 1.43
C PHE A 252 1.18 -7.11 1.62
N THR A 253 -0.05 -7.27 2.13
CA THR A 253 -0.63 -8.58 2.47
C THR A 253 -0.62 -9.55 1.29
N PHE A 254 -0.96 -9.10 0.08
CA PHE A 254 -0.96 -9.95 -1.14
C PHE A 254 0.26 -9.77 -2.03
N ALA A 255 1.26 -9.02 -1.57
CA ALA A 255 2.36 -8.62 -2.41
C ALA A 255 3.29 -9.79 -2.77
N ARG A 256 4.08 -9.57 -3.82
CA ARG A 256 5.18 -10.44 -4.24
C ARG A 256 6.43 -9.61 -4.45
N ALA A 257 7.56 -10.09 -3.96
CA ALA A 257 8.86 -9.47 -4.15
C ALA A 257 9.98 -10.51 -4.17
N LYS A 258 11.05 -10.21 -4.91
CA LYS A 258 12.33 -10.88 -4.78
C LYS A 258 13.14 -10.17 -3.69
N VAL A 259 13.53 -10.93 -2.67
CA VAL A 259 14.23 -10.44 -1.48
C VAL A 259 15.65 -10.99 -1.47
N GLY A 260 16.61 -10.21 -0.97
CA GLY A 260 18.02 -10.63 -0.88
C GLY A 260 18.76 -10.59 -2.22
N GLN A 261 18.44 -9.61 -3.09
CA GLN A 261 19.18 -9.38 -4.34
C GLN A 261 20.70 -9.33 -4.06
N ASP A 262 21.49 -9.95 -4.92
CA ASP A 262 22.95 -10.04 -4.84
C ASP A 262 23.52 -10.83 -3.64
N SER A 263 22.68 -11.63 -2.98
CA SER A 263 23.10 -12.59 -1.94
C SER A 263 22.78 -14.04 -2.33
N ASP A 264 23.50 -14.99 -1.72
CA ASP A 264 23.18 -16.43 -1.83
C ASP A 264 21.81 -16.77 -1.21
N GLU A 265 21.16 -15.82 -0.51
CA GLU A 265 19.86 -15.96 0.14
C GLU A 265 18.69 -15.42 -0.70
N ALA A 266 18.94 -15.09 -1.99
CA ALA A 266 17.91 -14.57 -2.87
C ALA A 266 16.70 -15.51 -2.96
N ARG A 267 15.52 -15.02 -2.58
CA ARG A 267 14.27 -15.80 -2.60
C ARG A 267 13.08 -14.95 -3.03
N VAL A 268 12.03 -15.61 -3.52
CA VAL A 268 10.75 -14.96 -3.82
C VAL A 268 9.84 -15.12 -2.63
N VAL A 269 9.32 -14.00 -2.14
CA VAL A 269 8.26 -13.94 -1.14
C VAL A 269 6.98 -13.54 -1.86
N PHE A 270 5.91 -14.31 -1.70
CA PHE A 270 4.64 -14.05 -2.37
C PHE A 270 3.48 -14.61 -1.55
N ASP A 271 2.33 -13.95 -1.65
CA ASP A 271 1.08 -14.50 -1.16
C ASP A 271 0.38 -15.36 -2.24
N PRO A 272 -0.19 -16.52 -1.89
CA PRO A 272 -0.91 -17.37 -2.84
C PRO A 272 -2.32 -16.87 -3.19
N ILE A 273 -2.83 -15.82 -2.52
CA ILE A 273 -4.13 -15.19 -2.76
C ILE A 273 -5.26 -16.23 -2.83
N GLU A 274 -5.22 -17.21 -1.91
CA GLU A 274 -6.08 -18.39 -1.92
C GLU A 274 -7.57 -18.02 -1.93
N TYR A 275 -7.95 -17.02 -1.12
CA TYR A 275 -9.32 -16.52 -1.06
C TYR A 275 -9.88 -16.18 -2.45
N TRP A 276 -9.08 -15.59 -3.35
CA TRP A 276 -9.57 -15.13 -4.66
C TRP A 276 -9.56 -16.22 -5.75
N GLU A 277 -9.02 -17.41 -5.49
CA GLU A 277 -8.90 -18.47 -6.50
C GLU A 277 -10.23 -18.92 -7.08
N ASP A 278 -11.19 -19.18 -6.19
CA ASP A 278 -12.54 -19.64 -6.53
C ASP A 278 -13.63 -18.63 -6.11
N CYS A 279 -13.23 -17.46 -5.60
CA CYS A 279 -14.18 -16.43 -5.20
C CYS A 279 -14.93 -15.84 -6.40
N SER A 280 -16.25 -15.94 -6.31
CA SER A 280 -17.21 -15.34 -7.23
C SER A 280 -18.02 -14.22 -6.55
N ALA A 281 -17.55 -13.74 -5.39
CA ALA A 281 -18.22 -12.69 -4.64
C ALA A 281 -18.41 -11.43 -5.49
N ARG A 282 -19.55 -10.78 -5.24
CA ARG A 282 -19.88 -9.46 -5.78
C ARG A 282 -19.76 -8.45 -4.67
N GLY A 283 -19.20 -7.30 -5.03
CA GLY A 283 -19.09 -6.17 -4.13
C GLY A 283 -20.47 -5.61 -3.77
N GLN A 284 -20.56 -4.96 -2.61
CA GLN A 284 -21.80 -4.31 -2.16
C GLN A 284 -21.99 -2.95 -2.85
N SER A 285 -20.91 -2.37 -3.37
CA SER A 285 -20.90 -1.11 -4.12
C SER A 285 -20.27 -1.25 -5.53
N GLU A 286 -20.41 -0.24 -6.38
CA GLU A 286 -19.69 -0.19 -7.67
C GLU A 286 -18.17 -0.14 -7.46
N SER A 287 -17.71 0.55 -6.41
CA SER A 287 -16.28 0.61 -6.04
C SER A 287 -15.76 -0.77 -5.65
N ASP A 288 -16.51 -1.51 -4.84
CA ASP A 288 -16.17 -2.86 -4.42
C ASP A 288 -16.11 -3.79 -5.64
N ASN A 289 -17.09 -3.68 -6.55
CA ASN A 289 -17.10 -4.49 -7.76
C ASN A 289 -15.88 -4.22 -8.65
N LYS A 290 -15.46 -2.96 -8.80
CA LYS A 290 -14.22 -2.61 -9.52
C LYS A 290 -12.99 -3.23 -8.88
N GLN A 291 -12.91 -3.23 -7.55
CA GLN A 291 -11.81 -3.86 -6.81
C GLN A 291 -11.84 -5.39 -7.03
N TYR A 292 -13.02 -6.01 -6.89
CA TYR A 292 -13.18 -7.46 -7.01
C TYR A 292 -12.91 -7.96 -8.44
N ASP A 293 -13.32 -7.19 -9.44
CA ASP A 293 -12.97 -7.43 -10.84
C ASP A 293 -11.46 -7.36 -11.07
N THR A 294 -10.74 -6.50 -10.35
CA THR A 294 -9.28 -6.37 -10.48
C THR A 294 -8.56 -7.59 -9.91
N TYR A 295 -8.97 -8.12 -8.77
CA TYR A 295 -8.44 -9.42 -8.28
C TYR A 295 -8.69 -10.54 -9.29
N ARG A 296 -9.89 -10.61 -9.88
CA ARG A 296 -10.20 -11.60 -10.93
C ARG A 296 -9.29 -11.47 -12.13
N LYS A 297 -9.02 -10.25 -12.62
CA LYS A 297 -8.08 -10.00 -13.73
C LYS A 297 -6.68 -10.51 -13.39
N VAL A 298 -6.17 -10.23 -12.18
CA VAL A 298 -4.85 -10.68 -11.71
C VAL A 298 -4.79 -12.21 -11.67
N ARG A 299 -5.80 -12.85 -11.07
CA ARG A 299 -5.92 -14.31 -11.00
C ARG A 299 -5.96 -14.95 -12.39
N ASP A 300 -6.84 -14.46 -13.26
CA ASP A 300 -7.05 -15.03 -14.60
C ASP A 300 -5.77 -14.88 -15.44
N TRP A 301 -5.06 -13.76 -15.30
CA TRP A 301 -3.75 -13.57 -15.91
C TRP A 301 -2.70 -14.55 -15.41
N ALA A 302 -2.62 -14.77 -14.09
CA ALA A 302 -1.71 -15.76 -13.51
C ALA A 302 -2.00 -17.18 -14.02
N LYS A 303 -3.28 -17.57 -14.14
CA LYS A 303 -3.70 -18.85 -14.73
C LYS A 303 -3.25 -18.97 -16.20
N VAL A 304 -3.48 -17.94 -17.01
CA VAL A 304 -3.06 -17.93 -18.43
C VAL A 304 -1.55 -18.07 -18.58
N VAL A 305 -0.75 -17.40 -17.74
CA VAL A 305 0.71 -17.49 -17.81
C VAL A 305 1.21 -18.87 -17.37
N GLU A 306 0.59 -19.47 -16.35
CA GLU A 306 0.91 -20.84 -15.93
C GLU A 306 0.59 -21.86 -17.03
N ASP A 307 -0.58 -21.77 -17.66
CA ASP A 307 -0.99 -22.66 -18.75
C ASP A 307 -0.06 -22.55 -19.96
N ARG A 308 0.39 -21.33 -20.29
CA ARG A 308 1.40 -21.11 -21.34
C ARG A 308 2.72 -21.76 -20.98
N ALA A 309 3.19 -21.63 -19.73
CA ALA A 309 4.43 -22.26 -19.29
C ALA A 309 4.36 -23.80 -19.38
N LYS A 310 3.23 -24.39 -18.99
CA LYS A 310 2.95 -25.83 -19.14
C LYS A 310 2.97 -26.26 -20.60
N ALA A 311 2.31 -25.50 -21.48
CA ALA A 311 2.29 -25.78 -22.91
C ALA A 311 3.67 -25.68 -23.55
N THR A 312 4.49 -24.68 -23.19
CA THR A 312 5.86 -24.53 -23.69
C THR A 312 6.74 -25.71 -23.26
N ALA A 313 6.71 -26.11 -21.99
CA ALA A 313 7.46 -27.28 -21.51
C ALA A 313 7.08 -28.56 -22.29
N ALA A 314 5.79 -28.78 -22.54
CA ALA A 314 5.31 -29.90 -23.33
C ALA A 314 5.82 -29.87 -24.79
N LEU A 315 5.85 -28.69 -25.41
CA LEU A 315 6.35 -28.52 -26.79
C LEU A 315 7.87 -28.74 -26.89
N GLU A 316 8.63 -28.32 -25.89
CA GLU A 316 10.09 -28.45 -25.84
C GLU A 316 10.54 -29.84 -25.36
N GLY A 317 9.61 -30.69 -24.92
CA GLY A 317 9.91 -32.03 -24.40
C GLY A 317 10.66 -32.01 -23.07
N VAL A 318 10.62 -30.89 -22.35
CA VAL A 318 11.24 -30.72 -21.02
C VAL A 318 10.18 -30.91 -19.93
N GLY A 319 10.60 -31.40 -18.76
CA GLY A 319 9.70 -31.48 -17.60
C GLY A 319 9.25 -30.08 -17.17
N TYR A 320 7.94 -29.89 -16.95
CA TYR A 320 7.41 -28.66 -16.36
C TYR A 320 7.91 -28.52 -14.93
N LEU A 321 8.55 -27.39 -14.61
CA LEU A 321 8.89 -27.04 -13.24
C LEU A 321 7.64 -26.53 -12.54
N ASP A 322 7.22 -27.25 -11.50
CA ASP A 322 6.01 -26.94 -10.74
C ASP A 322 6.25 -25.74 -9.81
N VAL A 323 6.14 -24.55 -10.40
CA VAL A 323 6.24 -23.27 -9.70
C VAL A 323 4.85 -22.70 -9.53
N HIS A 324 4.50 -22.36 -8.29
CA HIS A 324 3.23 -21.70 -7.99
C HIS A 324 3.06 -20.44 -8.86
N LYS A 325 1.91 -20.29 -9.52
CA LYS A 325 1.68 -19.17 -10.46
C LYS A 325 1.92 -17.78 -9.85
N TYR A 326 1.62 -17.58 -8.58
CA TYR A 326 1.85 -16.31 -7.88
C TYR A 326 3.30 -16.10 -7.42
N ALA A 327 4.16 -17.12 -7.48
CA ALA A 327 5.61 -16.94 -7.31
C ALA A 327 6.26 -16.34 -8.57
N ARG A 328 5.64 -16.53 -9.74
CA ARG A 328 6.12 -15.97 -11.00
C ARG A 328 6.06 -14.44 -10.95
N TYR A 329 7.02 -13.79 -11.61
CA TYR A 329 7.01 -12.34 -11.77
C TYR A 329 6.03 -11.97 -12.90
N LEU A 330 4.95 -11.29 -12.54
CA LEU A 330 3.84 -10.91 -13.41
C LEU A 330 3.54 -9.40 -13.28
N PRO A 331 4.46 -8.50 -13.69
CA PRO A 331 4.34 -7.06 -13.44
C PRO A 331 3.08 -6.41 -14.04
N LYS A 332 2.43 -7.07 -15.00
CA LYS A 332 1.12 -6.67 -15.52
C LYS A 332 0.05 -6.60 -14.44
N SER A 333 0.19 -7.28 -13.31
CA SER A 333 -0.68 -7.13 -12.15
C SER A 333 -0.66 -5.69 -11.60
N ASN A 334 0.49 -5.03 -11.56
CA ASN A 334 0.60 -3.61 -11.18
C ASN A 334 -0.14 -2.72 -12.18
N VAL A 335 -0.04 -3.02 -13.48
CA VAL A 335 -0.76 -2.28 -14.55
C VAL A 335 -2.27 -2.42 -14.40
N MET A 336 -2.77 -3.62 -14.07
CA MET A 336 -4.20 -3.84 -13.81
C MET A 336 -4.69 -2.98 -12.63
N TRP A 337 -3.89 -2.88 -11.58
CA TRP A 337 -4.21 -2.03 -10.43
C TRP A 337 -4.08 -0.53 -10.73
N LEU A 338 -3.11 -0.12 -11.54
CA LEU A 338 -3.06 1.25 -12.06
C LEU A 338 -4.29 1.57 -12.91
N GLY A 339 -4.81 0.59 -13.66
CA GLY A 339 -6.09 0.68 -14.38
C GLY A 339 -7.29 0.87 -13.46
N TYR A 340 -7.33 0.17 -12.32
CA TYR A 340 -8.31 0.42 -11.25
C TYR A 340 -8.16 1.85 -10.69
N LEU A 341 -6.93 2.24 -10.33
CA LEU A 341 -6.63 3.53 -9.69
C LEU A 341 -7.08 4.71 -10.55
N ILE A 342 -6.70 4.74 -11.83
CA ILE A 342 -7.06 5.85 -12.71
C ILE A 342 -8.56 5.89 -12.98
N GLY A 343 -9.23 4.73 -13.07
CA GLY A 343 -10.68 4.66 -13.18
C GLY A 343 -11.40 5.22 -11.94
N ASP A 344 -10.92 4.88 -10.74
CA ASP A 344 -11.44 5.41 -9.48
C ASP A 344 -11.20 6.93 -9.37
N LEU A 345 -9.98 7.41 -9.64
CA LEU A 345 -9.65 8.84 -9.59
C LEU A 345 -10.50 9.68 -10.55
N LEU A 346 -10.65 9.23 -11.81
CA LEU A 346 -11.47 9.94 -12.80
C LEU A 346 -12.96 9.96 -12.43
N SER A 347 -13.45 8.95 -11.71
CA SER A 347 -14.85 8.89 -11.25
C SER A 347 -15.16 9.86 -10.10
N ARG A 348 -14.14 10.31 -9.34
CA ARG A 348 -14.29 11.17 -8.15
C ARG A 348 -14.38 12.67 -8.46
N SER A 349 -14.12 13.08 -9.69
CA SER A 349 -14.17 14.50 -10.10
C SER A 349 -15.62 14.97 -10.33
N ALA A 350 -16.28 15.43 -9.27
CA ALA A 350 -17.71 15.75 -9.25
C ALA A 350 -18.13 16.99 -10.09
N VAL A 351 -17.20 17.89 -10.39
CA VAL A 351 -17.45 19.09 -11.24
C VAL A 351 -17.28 18.74 -12.74
N GLY A 352 -17.06 17.47 -13.04
CA GLY A 352 -16.86 16.96 -14.39
C GLY A 352 -15.45 17.22 -14.91
N ARG A 353 -15.15 16.60 -16.05
CA ARG A 353 -13.81 16.53 -16.67
C ARG A 353 -13.31 17.86 -17.26
N GLY A 354 -14.01 18.96 -16.99
CA GLY A 354 -13.66 20.34 -17.32
C GLY A 354 -13.49 21.25 -16.11
N ALA A 355 -13.57 20.70 -14.90
CA ALA A 355 -13.38 21.42 -13.66
C ALA A 355 -11.96 21.97 -13.57
N CYS A 356 -11.87 23.28 -13.35
CA CYS A 356 -10.62 23.96 -13.03
C CYS A 356 -10.76 24.59 -11.65
N LEU A 357 -9.66 24.69 -10.91
CA LEU A 357 -9.62 25.38 -9.64
C LEU A 357 -10.10 26.84 -9.80
N PRO A 358 -10.93 27.36 -8.89
CA PRO A 358 -11.37 28.76 -8.91
C PRO A 358 -10.18 29.73 -8.97
N GLY A 359 -10.35 30.89 -9.60
CA GLY A 359 -9.26 31.88 -9.77
C GLY A 359 -8.20 31.51 -10.80
N SER A 360 -8.18 30.27 -11.31
CA SER A 360 -7.18 29.83 -12.30
C SER A 360 -7.09 30.77 -13.51
N SER A 361 -5.86 31.15 -13.85
CA SER A 361 -5.48 31.90 -15.04
C SER A 361 -5.87 31.14 -16.32
N ARG A 362 -5.72 31.79 -17.48
CA ARG A 362 -5.96 31.11 -18.77
C ARG A 362 -4.99 29.96 -19.01
N ALA A 363 -3.72 30.11 -18.65
CA ALA A 363 -2.73 29.05 -18.79
C ALA A 363 -2.99 27.89 -17.80
N ALA A 364 -3.30 28.20 -16.54
CA ALA A 364 -3.63 27.18 -15.54
C ALA A 364 -4.88 26.38 -15.90
N LYS A 365 -5.91 27.02 -16.48
CA LYS A 365 -7.10 26.31 -17.00
C LYS A 365 -6.74 25.37 -18.14
N ARG A 366 -5.88 25.81 -19.07
CA ARG A 366 -5.45 25.00 -20.21
C ARG A 366 -4.64 23.79 -19.75
N LEU A 367 -3.74 23.97 -18.79
CA LEU A 367 -2.96 22.90 -18.17
C LEU A 367 -3.87 21.85 -17.51
N GLN A 368 -4.82 22.28 -16.67
CA GLN A 368 -5.76 21.36 -16.00
C GLN A 368 -6.60 20.56 -17.01
N LEU A 369 -7.08 21.20 -18.08
CA LEU A 369 -7.78 20.51 -19.16
C LEU A 369 -6.89 19.52 -19.91
N ASN A 370 -5.61 19.86 -20.11
CA ASN A 370 -4.65 18.95 -20.74
C ASN A 370 -4.37 17.74 -19.84
N ILE A 371 -4.16 17.96 -18.54
CA ILE A 371 -4.03 16.90 -17.53
C ILE A 371 -5.20 15.93 -17.61
N TRP A 372 -6.44 16.43 -17.61
CA TRP A 372 -7.62 15.55 -17.70
C TRP A 372 -7.63 14.72 -18.98
N ARG A 373 -7.37 15.32 -20.14
CA ARG A 373 -7.32 14.60 -21.42
C ARG A 373 -6.22 13.54 -21.45
N THR A 374 -5.06 13.87 -20.91
CA THR A 374 -3.93 12.94 -20.78
C THR A 374 -4.33 11.74 -19.93
N LEU A 375 -4.91 11.98 -18.74
CA LEU A 375 -5.36 10.93 -17.84
C LEU A 375 -6.48 10.05 -18.44
N GLU A 376 -7.37 10.63 -19.26
CA GLU A 376 -8.35 9.86 -20.04
C GLU A 376 -7.68 8.96 -21.10
N GLY A 377 -6.67 9.49 -21.80
CA GLY A 377 -5.87 8.71 -22.75
C GLY A 377 -5.15 7.55 -22.08
N VAL A 378 -4.55 7.80 -20.91
CA VAL A 378 -3.92 6.77 -20.08
C VAL A 378 -4.95 5.72 -19.65
N HIS A 379 -6.10 6.14 -19.11
CA HIS A 379 -7.18 5.24 -18.70
C HIS A 379 -7.63 4.34 -19.85
N ALA A 380 -7.80 4.89 -21.06
CA ALA A 380 -8.16 4.11 -22.24
C ALA A 380 -7.07 3.09 -22.64
N TYR A 381 -5.80 3.44 -22.43
CA TYR A 381 -4.67 2.57 -22.75
C TYR A 381 -4.48 1.44 -21.75
N VAL A 382 -4.48 1.74 -20.44
CA VAL A 382 -4.26 0.72 -19.39
C VAL A 382 -5.48 -0.19 -19.17
N ASN A 383 -6.68 0.26 -19.53
CA ASN A 383 -7.91 -0.54 -19.50
C ASN A 383 -8.35 -1.00 -20.91
N ALA A 384 -7.43 -1.07 -21.87
CA ALA A 384 -7.72 -1.60 -23.19
C ALA A 384 -8.32 -3.02 -23.09
N GLN A 385 -9.34 -3.32 -23.91
CA GLN A 385 -10.06 -4.60 -23.84
C GLN A 385 -9.17 -5.82 -24.12
N ASN A 386 -8.09 -5.64 -24.87
CA ASN A 386 -7.14 -6.70 -25.15
C ASN A 386 -5.92 -6.59 -24.22
N PRO A 387 -5.65 -7.59 -23.35
CA PRO A 387 -4.49 -7.58 -22.45
C PRO A 387 -3.13 -7.49 -23.15
N THR A 388 -3.03 -7.82 -24.44
CA THR A 388 -1.80 -7.66 -25.22
C THR A 388 -1.59 -6.22 -25.70
N MET A 389 -2.60 -5.36 -25.58
CA MET A 389 -2.51 -3.93 -25.91
C MET A 389 -2.26 -3.08 -24.66
N MET A 390 -2.35 -3.66 -23.47
CA MET A 390 -1.95 -3.03 -22.21
C MET A 390 -0.42 -3.08 -22.06
N PRO A 391 0.18 -2.15 -21.30
CA PRO A 391 1.58 -2.26 -20.86
C PRO A 391 1.88 -3.61 -20.18
N GLU A 392 3.10 -4.14 -20.35
CA GLU A 392 3.51 -5.34 -19.60
C GLU A 392 3.89 -5.04 -18.15
N SER A 393 4.28 -3.80 -17.85
CA SER A 393 4.76 -3.36 -16.53
C SER A 393 4.46 -1.88 -16.27
N ALA A 394 4.62 -1.41 -15.03
CA ALA A 394 4.59 0.02 -14.75
C ALA A 394 5.74 0.75 -15.45
N SER A 395 6.91 0.12 -15.56
CA SER A 395 8.04 0.64 -16.34
C SER A 395 7.70 0.88 -17.82
N ASP A 396 7.01 -0.08 -18.47
CA ASP A 396 6.56 0.04 -19.86
C ASP A 396 5.52 1.14 -20.03
N LEU A 397 4.63 1.29 -19.04
CA LEU A 397 3.66 2.39 -19.03
C LEU A 397 4.39 3.73 -19.02
N LEU A 398 5.42 3.92 -18.17
CA LEU A 398 6.18 5.17 -18.13
C LEU A 398 6.89 5.45 -19.47
N ALA A 399 7.55 4.46 -20.07
CA ALA A 399 8.20 4.61 -21.37
C ALA A 399 7.21 5.04 -22.47
N THR A 400 6.02 4.43 -22.47
CA THR A 400 4.94 4.78 -23.41
C THR A 400 4.38 6.17 -23.13
N SER A 401 4.29 6.56 -21.86
CA SER A 401 3.74 7.85 -21.44
C SER A 401 4.60 9.02 -21.88
N VAL A 402 5.92 8.88 -21.82
CA VAL A 402 6.86 9.86 -22.38
C VAL A 402 6.71 9.96 -23.89
N SER A 403 6.60 8.82 -24.58
CA SER A 403 6.46 8.77 -26.04
C SER A 403 5.15 9.42 -26.53
N ASN A 404 4.08 9.34 -25.74
CA ASN A 404 2.78 9.94 -26.03
C ASN A 404 2.64 11.39 -25.49
N GLY A 405 3.66 11.92 -24.80
CA GLY A 405 3.62 13.26 -24.22
C GLY A 405 2.69 13.41 -23.01
N TRP A 406 2.33 12.31 -22.35
CA TRP A 406 1.52 12.30 -21.13
C TRP A 406 2.32 12.67 -19.87
N LEU A 407 3.61 12.35 -19.90
CA LEU A 407 4.62 12.78 -18.93
C LEU A 407 5.77 13.40 -19.71
N SER A 408 6.33 14.50 -19.20
CA SER A 408 7.55 15.08 -19.77
C SER A 408 8.81 14.39 -19.22
N HIS A 409 9.93 14.55 -19.92
CA HIS A 409 11.22 14.12 -19.39
C HIS A 409 11.61 14.92 -18.13
N ALA A 410 11.19 16.19 -18.05
CA ALA A 410 11.42 17.05 -16.90
C ALA A 410 10.65 16.58 -15.67
N ASP A 411 9.42 16.05 -15.84
CA ASP A 411 8.65 15.44 -14.75
C ASP A 411 9.38 14.23 -14.15
N LEU A 412 9.91 13.34 -15.01
CA LEU A 412 10.67 12.17 -14.56
C LEU A 412 11.98 12.56 -13.88
N ALA A 413 12.70 13.56 -14.42
CA ALA A 413 13.92 14.07 -13.81
C ALA A 413 13.65 14.69 -12.43
N ALA A 414 12.61 15.53 -12.32
CA ALA A 414 12.22 16.16 -11.07
C ALA A 414 11.80 15.13 -10.00
N PHE A 415 11.21 13.99 -10.41
CA PHE A 415 10.91 12.91 -9.48
C PHE A 415 12.17 12.17 -9.04
N ARG A 416 13.09 11.83 -9.95
CA ARG A 416 14.37 11.19 -9.60
C ARG A 416 15.19 12.02 -8.61
N ASP A 417 15.24 13.33 -8.83
CA ASP A 417 15.88 14.26 -7.88
C ASP A 417 15.22 14.22 -6.49
N GLN A 418 13.90 14.00 -6.41
CA GLN A 418 13.17 13.82 -5.14
C GLN A 418 13.44 12.46 -4.48
N LEU A 419 13.76 11.43 -5.27
CA LEU A 419 14.15 10.11 -4.77
C LEU A 419 15.59 10.09 -4.25
N GLY A 420 16.41 11.09 -4.58
CA GLY A 420 17.83 11.13 -4.26
C GLY A 420 18.68 10.22 -5.16
N GLU A 421 18.19 9.93 -6.37
CA GLU A 421 18.85 9.12 -7.41
C GLU A 421 19.60 9.97 -8.44
#